data_AF-A0A844U705-F1
#
_entry.id   AF-A0A844U705-F1
#
_cell.length_a   1.000
_cell.length_b   1.000
_cell.length_c   1.000
_cell.angle_alpha   90.00
_cell.angle_beta   90.00
_cell.angle_gamma   90.00
#
_symmetry.space_group_name_H-M   'P 1'
#
loop_
_entity.id
_entity.type
_entity.pdbx_description
1 polymer ?
#
loop_
_entity_poly.entity_id
_entity_poly.type
_entity_poly.pdbx_seq_one_letter_code
_entity_poly.pdbx_strand_id
1 'polypeptide(L)'
;MPIITQQNLLIPYPQKVALSIQFDYAIVDIHNSFDYLEELWDDIVLTITNAFNDRGITILEGTTNINEDYTVISYEVVTLVTPPYIDFSFVFDNLYDVDLPSAFLISTPNYYDKEIKDILLQTK
;
A
#
# COMPACT_ATOMS: atom_id res chain seq x y z
N MET A 1 16.37 -2.44 -6.01
CA MET A 1 15.50 -2.80 -7.15
C MET A 1 14.82 -1.52 -7.65
N PRO A 2 14.55 -1.34 -8.95
CA PRO A 2 14.08 -0.05 -9.46
C PRO A 2 12.58 0.16 -9.28
N ILE A 3 12.20 1.36 -8.82
CA ILE A 3 10.83 1.87 -8.91
C ILE A 3 10.52 2.09 -10.39
N ILE A 4 9.50 1.40 -10.90
CA ILE A 4 9.10 1.50 -12.32
C ILE A 4 8.29 2.77 -12.55
N THR A 5 7.36 3.06 -11.64
CA THR A 5 6.45 4.20 -11.75
C THR A 5 6.21 4.81 -10.39
N GLN A 6 6.28 6.14 -10.29
CA GLN A 6 5.92 6.89 -9.10
C GLN A 6 5.25 8.20 -9.53
N GLN A 7 4.05 8.45 -9.03
CA GLN A 7 3.27 9.65 -9.31
C GLN A 7 2.92 10.34 -7.99
N ASN A 8 3.38 11.57 -7.81
CA ASN A 8 2.93 12.37 -6.67
C ASN A 8 1.44 12.69 -6.84
N LEU A 9 0.64 12.37 -5.82
CA LEU A 9 -0.78 12.68 -5.85
C LEU A 9 -0.94 14.14 -5.40
N LEU A 10 -1.52 14.97 -6.27
CA LEU A 10 -1.81 16.37 -5.96
C LEU A 10 -2.97 16.47 -4.96
N ILE A 11 -2.76 17.16 -3.85
CA ILE A 11 -3.74 17.34 -2.78
C ILE A 11 -4.00 18.86 -2.63
N PRO A 12 -5.01 19.42 -3.33
CA PRO A 12 -5.24 20.87 -3.33
C PRO A 12 -5.81 21.39 -2.01
N TYR A 13 -6.49 20.53 -1.24
CA TYR A 13 -7.03 20.79 0.10
C TYR A 13 -7.09 19.46 0.88
N PRO A 14 -7.19 19.49 2.22
CA PRO A 14 -7.31 18.26 3.00
C PRO A 14 -8.49 17.41 2.54
N GLN A 15 -8.23 16.17 2.13
CA GLN A 15 -9.24 15.29 1.57
C GLN A 15 -8.99 13.83 1.93
N LYS A 16 -10.05 13.02 1.84
CA LYS A 16 -9.94 11.57 1.97
C LYS A 16 -9.36 10.99 0.68
N VAL A 17 -8.39 10.09 0.82
CA VAL A 17 -7.79 9.34 -0.29
C VAL A 17 -7.93 7.86 0.02
N ALA A 18 -8.66 7.15 -0.84
CA ALA A 18 -8.73 5.70 -0.79
C ALA A 18 -7.53 5.12 -1.55
N LEU A 19 -6.85 4.15 -0.97
CA LEU A 19 -5.67 3.51 -1.53
C LEU A 19 -5.84 2.00 -1.43
N SER A 20 -5.42 1.30 -2.48
CA SER A 20 -5.24 -0.14 -2.49
C SER A 20 -3.74 -0.41 -2.59
N ILE A 21 -3.16 -0.98 -1.54
CA ILE A 21 -1.75 -1.39 -1.50
C ILE A 21 -1.71 -2.90 -1.72
N GLN A 22 -1.23 -3.31 -2.88
CA GLN A 22 -1.38 -4.66 -3.41
C GLN A 22 -0.04 -5.38 -3.51
N PHE A 23 -0.02 -6.63 -3.04
CA PHE A 23 1.11 -7.53 -3.15
C PHE A 23 0.70 -8.80 -3.91
N ASP A 24 1.64 -9.38 -4.64
CA ASP A 24 1.46 -10.70 -5.23
C ASP A 24 1.26 -11.72 -4.09
N TYR A 25 0.22 -12.55 -4.16
CA TYR A 25 0.00 -13.62 -3.19
C TYR A 25 1.18 -14.62 -3.17
N ALA A 26 2.06 -14.64 -4.15
CA ALA A 26 3.31 -15.41 -4.10
C ALA A 26 4.26 -15.00 -2.97
N ILE A 27 4.08 -13.82 -2.31
CA ILE A 27 4.82 -13.52 -1.06
C ILE A 27 4.55 -14.57 0.03
N VAL A 28 3.42 -15.27 -0.08
CA VAL A 28 2.98 -16.36 0.79
C VAL A 28 3.77 -17.67 0.52
N ASP A 29 4.18 -17.92 -0.72
CA ASP A 29 4.77 -19.19 -1.15
C ASP A 29 6.25 -19.35 -0.72
N ILE A 30 6.85 -18.30 -0.17
CA ILE A 30 8.27 -18.28 0.23
C ILE A 30 8.50 -19.12 1.51
N HIS A 31 7.44 -19.46 2.29
CA HIS A 31 7.61 -20.02 3.65
C HIS A 31 6.76 -21.26 4.02
N ASN A 32 5.99 -21.86 3.09
CA ASN A 32 5.37 -23.20 3.24
C ASN A 32 4.49 -23.46 4.49
N SER A 33 3.98 -22.43 5.18
CA SER A 33 3.04 -22.59 6.31
C SER A 33 1.99 -21.48 6.32
N PHE A 34 0.72 -21.84 6.48
CA PHE A 34 -0.39 -20.88 6.62
C PHE A 34 -0.26 -20.00 7.86
N ASP A 35 0.30 -20.51 8.97
CA ASP A 35 0.48 -19.72 10.20
C ASP A 35 1.48 -18.55 9.99
N TYR A 36 2.44 -18.73 9.09
CA TYR A 36 3.43 -17.70 8.74
C TYR A 36 2.83 -16.59 7.88
N LEU A 37 1.74 -16.87 7.16
CA LEU A 37 1.05 -15.87 6.33
C LEU A 37 0.42 -14.78 7.19
N GLU A 38 -0.30 -15.19 8.23
CA GLU A 38 -1.01 -14.25 9.10
C GLU A 38 0.00 -13.32 9.81
N GLU A 39 1.09 -13.88 10.33
CA GLU A 39 2.16 -13.09 10.96
C GLU A 39 2.86 -12.14 9.98
N LEU A 40 3.27 -12.62 8.80
CA LEU A 40 3.93 -11.78 7.79
C LEU A 40 3.01 -10.65 7.32
N TRP A 41 1.73 -10.96 7.10
CA TRP A 41 0.77 -9.98 6.64
C TRP A 41 0.47 -8.93 7.70
N ASP A 42 0.34 -9.34 8.97
CA ASP A 42 0.19 -8.42 10.09
C ASP A 42 1.39 -7.48 10.23
N ASP A 43 2.62 -7.99 10.06
CA ASP A 43 3.84 -7.19 10.08
C ASP A 43 3.87 -6.16 8.93
N ILE A 44 3.44 -6.54 7.72
CA ILE A 44 3.31 -5.63 6.58
C ILE A 44 2.28 -4.53 6.87
N VAL A 45 1.07 -4.92 7.31
CA VAL A 45 -0.01 -3.96 7.61
C VAL A 45 0.40 -3.01 8.73
N LEU A 46 1.07 -3.51 9.77
CA LEU A 46 1.56 -2.72 10.89
C LEU A 46 2.65 -1.74 10.43
N THR A 47 3.60 -2.20 9.62
CA THR A 47 4.67 -1.36 9.08
C THR A 47 4.12 -0.23 8.21
N ILE A 48 3.17 -0.54 7.32
CA ILE A 48 2.49 0.47 6.49
C ILE A 48 1.72 1.47 7.38
N THR A 49 0.98 0.97 8.37
CA THR A 49 0.21 1.78 9.32
C THR A 49 1.11 2.76 10.07
N ASN A 50 2.23 2.29 10.59
CA ASN A 50 3.22 3.12 11.27
C ASN A 50 3.82 4.15 10.31
N ALA A 51 4.16 3.75 9.08
CA ALA A 51 4.72 4.64 8.07
C ALA A 51 3.79 5.82 7.71
N PHE A 52 2.46 5.59 7.72
CA PHE A 52 1.45 6.65 7.61
C PHE A 52 1.41 7.54 8.85
N ASN A 53 1.32 6.96 10.04
CA ASN A 53 1.21 7.69 11.30
C ASN A 53 2.44 8.58 11.58
N ASP A 54 3.65 8.08 11.32
CA ASP A 54 4.91 8.80 11.48
C ASP A 54 5.00 10.05 10.59
N ARG A 55 4.23 10.07 9.50
CA ARG A 55 4.10 11.21 8.58
C ARG A 55 2.91 12.11 8.91
N GLY A 56 2.19 11.83 9.99
CA GLY A 56 0.99 12.58 10.40
C GLY A 56 -0.20 12.36 9.47
N ILE A 57 -0.23 11.27 8.70
CA ILE A 57 -1.34 10.90 7.84
C ILE A 57 -2.30 10.04 8.66
N THR A 58 -3.52 10.53 8.88
CA THR A 58 -4.52 9.80 9.66
C THR A 58 -5.17 8.72 8.80
N ILE A 59 -5.09 7.47 9.23
CA ILE A 59 -5.91 6.37 8.67
C ILE A 59 -7.31 6.47 9.29
N LEU A 60 -8.33 6.57 8.44
CA LEU A 60 -9.74 6.63 8.84
C LEU A 60 -10.37 5.25 8.86
N GLU A 61 -10.03 4.43 7.85
CA GLU A 61 -10.56 3.09 7.62
C GLU A 61 -9.44 2.23 7.04
N GLY A 62 -9.38 0.96 7.42
CA GLY A 62 -8.43 -0.01 6.90
C GLY A 62 -9.05 -1.40 6.90
N THR A 63 -8.97 -2.10 5.76
CA THR A 63 -9.41 -3.48 5.63
C THR A 63 -8.42 -4.26 4.79
N THR A 64 -8.22 -5.53 5.11
CA THR A 64 -7.42 -6.44 4.32
C THR A 64 -8.33 -7.20 3.36
N ASN A 65 -7.84 -7.49 2.17
CA ASN A 65 -8.61 -8.22 1.16
C ASN A 65 -7.70 -9.21 0.41
N ILE A 66 -8.29 -10.32 -0.02
CA ILE A 66 -7.66 -11.31 -0.89
C ILE A 66 -8.62 -11.51 -2.06
N ASN A 67 -8.11 -11.42 -3.29
CA ASN A 67 -8.96 -11.63 -4.46
C ASN A 67 -9.41 -13.10 -4.60
N GLU A 68 -10.50 -13.32 -5.34
CA GLU A 68 -11.14 -14.65 -5.46
C GLU A 68 -10.20 -15.74 -6.00
N ASP A 69 -9.24 -15.35 -6.85
CA ASP A 69 -8.27 -16.25 -7.48
C ASP A 69 -6.98 -16.44 -6.67
N TYR A 70 -6.86 -15.85 -5.47
CA TYR A 70 -5.69 -15.93 -4.59
C TYR A 70 -4.37 -15.55 -5.29
N THR A 71 -4.41 -14.52 -6.12
CA THR A 71 -3.22 -13.97 -6.81
C THR A 71 -2.76 -12.65 -6.23
N VAL A 72 -3.64 -11.93 -5.53
CA VAL A 72 -3.35 -10.64 -4.93
C VAL A 72 -3.90 -10.59 -3.51
N ILE A 73 -3.07 -10.13 -2.59
CA ILE A 73 -3.46 -9.69 -1.26
C ILE A 73 -3.30 -8.16 -1.18
N SER A 74 -4.27 -7.47 -0.59
CA SER A 74 -4.26 -6.02 -0.51
C SER A 74 -4.63 -5.49 0.86
N TYR A 75 -4.03 -4.35 1.19
CA TYR A 75 -4.44 -3.49 2.28
C TYR A 75 -5.16 -2.27 1.70
N GLU A 76 -6.48 -2.25 1.87
CA GLU A 76 -7.35 -1.17 1.43
C GLU A 76 -7.48 -0.15 2.56
N VAL A 77 -7.04 1.07 2.33
CA VAL A 77 -7.05 2.13 3.35
C VAL A 77 -7.69 3.41 2.85
N VAL A 78 -8.39 4.10 3.74
CA VAL A 78 -8.84 5.47 3.53
C VAL A 78 -8.06 6.36 4.47
N THR A 79 -7.28 7.29 3.90
CA THR A 79 -6.43 8.21 4.65
C THR A 79 -6.92 9.64 4.51
N LEU A 80 -6.73 10.45 5.55
CA LEU A 80 -6.88 11.90 5.48
C LEU A 80 -5.52 12.51 5.14
N VAL A 81 -5.38 12.98 3.90
CA VAL A 81 -4.13 13.54 3.39
C VAL A 81 -4.23 15.06 3.35
N THR A 82 -3.13 15.75 3.65
CA THR A 82 -3.05 17.22 3.63
C THR A 82 -2.23 17.74 2.44
N PRO A 83 -2.44 18.99 2.00
CA PRO A 83 -1.74 19.62 0.88
C PRO A 83 -0.21 19.72 1.04
N PRO A 84 0.55 19.96 -0.05
CA PRO A 84 0.09 20.16 -1.44
C PRO A 84 0.16 18.91 -2.32
N TYR A 85 0.95 17.92 -1.92
CA TYR A 85 1.06 16.63 -2.60
C TYR A 85 1.45 15.57 -1.59
N ILE A 86 1.18 14.31 -1.93
CA ILE A 86 1.70 13.17 -1.20
C ILE A 86 2.53 12.31 -2.15
N ASP A 87 3.71 11.95 -1.67
CA ASP A 87 4.58 10.96 -2.26
C ASP A 87 4.45 9.69 -1.42
N PHE A 88 4.13 8.55 -2.03
CA PHE A 88 3.97 7.27 -1.33
C PHE A 88 5.22 6.38 -1.38
N SER A 89 6.34 6.85 -1.94
CA SER A 89 7.62 6.13 -1.92
C SER A 89 8.06 5.73 -0.52
N PHE A 90 7.62 6.46 0.50
CA PHE A 90 7.91 6.10 1.88
C PHE A 90 7.41 4.72 2.30
N VAL A 91 6.34 4.22 1.69
CA VAL A 91 5.84 2.87 1.99
C VAL A 91 6.91 1.84 1.61
N PHE A 92 7.57 2.05 0.47
CA PHE A 92 8.69 1.24 0.03
C PHE A 92 9.86 1.35 1.00
N ASP A 93 10.29 2.56 1.35
CA ASP A 93 11.44 2.76 2.25
C ASP A 93 11.22 2.05 3.59
N ASN A 94 10.01 2.17 4.16
CA ASN A 94 9.69 1.58 5.46
C ASN A 94 9.65 0.06 5.42
N LEU A 95 9.11 -0.55 4.36
CA LEU A 95 9.11 -2.02 4.21
C LEU A 95 10.53 -2.55 3.95
N TYR A 96 11.31 -1.84 3.13
CA TYR A 96 12.68 -2.21 2.80
C TYR A 96 13.60 -2.15 4.04
N ASP A 97 13.46 -1.12 4.87
CA ASP A 97 14.28 -0.92 6.07
C ASP A 97 14.12 -2.02 7.14
N VAL A 98 13.00 -2.75 7.11
CA VAL A 98 12.71 -3.87 8.02
C VAL A 98 12.74 -5.24 7.34
N ASP A 99 13.35 -5.34 6.15
CA ASP A 99 13.48 -6.57 5.38
C ASP A 99 12.14 -7.28 5.04
N LEU A 100 11.05 -6.50 4.89
CA LEU A 100 9.74 -7.01 4.47
C LEU A 100 9.58 -6.98 2.94
N PRO A 101 8.62 -7.74 2.38
CA PRO A 101 8.30 -7.68 0.95
C PRO A 101 8.06 -6.24 0.50
N SER A 102 8.91 -5.78 -0.42
CA SER A 102 8.88 -4.39 -0.90
C SER A 102 8.46 -4.29 -2.36
N ALA A 103 8.02 -5.38 -2.99
CA ALA A 103 7.46 -5.38 -4.35
C ALA A 103 5.93 -5.32 -4.26
N PHE A 104 5.35 -4.20 -4.66
CA PHE A 104 3.92 -3.90 -4.52
C PHE A 104 3.46 -2.84 -5.51
N LEU A 105 2.14 -2.73 -5.64
CA LEU A 105 1.43 -1.69 -6.37
C LEU A 105 0.58 -0.87 -5.40
N ILE A 106 0.67 0.45 -5.44
CA ILE A 106 -0.30 1.35 -4.80
C ILE A 106 -1.16 1.97 -5.89
N SER A 107 -2.48 1.85 -5.74
CA SER A 107 -3.44 2.49 -6.62
C SER A 107 -4.49 3.28 -5.84
N THR A 108 -5.09 4.28 -6.49
CA THR A 108 -6.24 5.03 -5.98
C THR A 108 -7.36 5.00 -7.02
N PRO A 109 -8.63 4.80 -6.62
CA PRO A 109 -9.74 5.09 -7.51
C PRO A 109 -9.84 6.60 -7.74
N ASN A 110 -10.15 6.99 -8.97
CA ASN A 110 -10.59 8.34 -9.29
C ASN A 110 -12.12 8.34 -9.44
N TYR A 111 -12.79 8.96 -8.48
CA TYR A 111 -14.25 8.97 -8.43
C TYR A 111 -14.91 9.82 -9.53
N TYR A 112 -14.16 10.67 -10.23
CA TYR A 112 -14.69 11.53 -11.29
C TYR A 112 -14.83 10.81 -12.64
N ASP A 113 -13.81 10.03 -13.03
CA ASP A 113 -13.78 9.29 -14.30
C ASP A 113 -14.01 7.78 -14.12
N LYS A 114 -14.09 7.31 -12.87
CA LYS A 114 -14.21 5.89 -12.48
C LYS A 114 -13.01 5.04 -12.91
N GLU A 115 -11.85 5.66 -13.13
CA GLU A 115 -10.62 4.96 -13.44
C GLU A 115 -9.80 4.67 -12.19
N ILE A 116 -8.99 3.60 -12.21
CA ILE A 116 -7.99 3.34 -11.17
C ILE A 116 -6.67 3.92 -11.65
N LYS A 117 -6.01 4.70 -10.79
CA LYS A 117 -4.72 5.31 -11.07
C LYS A 117 -3.64 4.61 -10.26
N ASP A 118 -2.64 4.08 -10.96
CA ASP A 118 -1.45 3.52 -10.35
C ASP A 118 -0.55 4.68 -9.87
N ILE A 119 -0.34 4.74 -8.56
CA ILE A 119 0.43 5.79 -7.89
C ILE A 119 1.90 5.37 -7.77
N LEU A 120 2.15 4.13 -7.37
CA LEU A 120 3.49 3.60 -7.16
C LEU A 120 3.55 2.14 -7.60
N LEU A 121 4.47 1.81 -8.49
CA LEU A 121 4.73 0.44 -8.91
C LEU A 121 6.20 0.11 -8.63
N GLN A 122 6.41 -0.80 -7.68
CA GLN A 122 7.71 -1.37 -7.35
C GLN A 122 7.72 -2.85 -7.71
N THR A 123 8.68 -3.25 -8.55
CA THR A 123 8.87 -4.65 -8.93
C THR A 123 10.20 -5.20 -8.42
N LYS A 124 10.34 -6.53 -8.49
CA LYS A 124 11.55 -7.29 -8.17
C LYS A 124 12.75 -6.88 -9.02
#